data_AF-A0AAE2D5B0-F1
#
_entry.id   AF-A0AAE2D5B0-F1
#
_cell.length_a   1.000
_cell.length_b   1.000
_cell.length_c   1.000
_cell.angle_alpha   90.00
_cell.angle_beta   90.00
_cell.angle_gamma   90.00
#
_symmetry.space_group_name_H-M   'P 1'
#
loop_
_entity.id
_entity.type
_entity.pdbx_description
1 polymer ?
#
loop_
_entity_poly.entity_id
_entity_poly.type
_entity_poly.pdbx_seq_one_letter_code
_entity_poly.pdbx_strand_id
1 'polypeptide(L)'
;MDLIHKGGICFIQWVQSCENLEPFFTAASHIGNPNTAYLLTFPTAYYIDPTLGIVTVLCTVSSDWLNELFKWILYGHRPYWWVTMNQSLGEFDVLSIKQYPLTCETGPCSPSGHCMVTVASLAPITNYFYRKLNRCYIWFIINFNYFFQFTK
;
A
#
# COMPACT_ATOMS: atom_id res chain seq x y z
N MET A 1 3.86 9.10 -23.11
CA MET A 1 3.15 8.17 -22.21
C MET A 1 3.63 6.73 -22.42
N ASP A 2 3.91 6.31 -23.66
CA ASP A 2 4.28 4.92 -23.97
C ASP A 2 5.58 4.46 -23.33
N LEU A 3 6.54 5.36 -23.08
CA LEU A 3 7.76 5.04 -22.33
C LEU A 3 7.46 4.57 -20.89
N ILE A 4 6.49 5.19 -20.22
CA ILE A 4 6.10 4.83 -18.85
C ILE A 4 5.40 3.47 -18.86
N HIS A 5 4.51 3.24 -19.83
CA HIS A 5 3.84 1.96 -19.99
C HIS A 5 4.83 0.84 -20.32
N LYS A 6 5.76 1.05 -21.27
CA LYS A 6 6.83 0.11 -21.60
C LYS A 6 7.70 -0.20 -20.40
N GLY A 7 8.16 0.81 -19.67
CA GLY A 7 8.95 0.64 -18.46
C GLY A 7 8.21 -0.18 -17.39
N GLY A 8 6.93 0.10 -17.18
CA GLY A 8 6.07 -0.65 -16.26
C GLY A 8 5.87 -2.11 -16.68
N ILE A 9 5.69 -2.37 -17.98
CA ILE A 9 5.55 -3.74 -18.50
C ILE A 9 6.87 -4.51 -18.36
N CYS A 10 8.01 -3.91 -18.71
CA CYS A 10 9.31 -4.53 -18.49
C CYS A 10 9.54 -4.87 -17.02
N PHE A 11 9.13 -3.99 -16.10
CA PHE A 11 9.19 -4.27 -14.67
C PHE A 11 8.29 -5.45 -14.27
N ILE A 12 7.05 -5.51 -14.78
CA ILE A 12 6.14 -6.64 -14.53
C ILE A 12 6.73 -7.95 -15.06
N GLN A 13 7.30 -7.94 -16.27
CA GLN A 13 7.95 -9.11 -16.85
C GLN A 13 9.15 -9.56 -16.02
N TRP A 14 9.96 -8.61 -15.54
CA TRP A 14 11.07 -8.91 -14.63
C TRP A 14 10.58 -9.56 -13.34
N VAL A 15 9.55 -9.02 -12.69
CA VAL A 15 8.95 -9.63 -11.49
C VAL A 15 8.39 -11.02 -11.78
N GLN A 16 7.73 -11.21 -12.92
CA GLN A 16 7.17 -12.50 -13.34
C GLN A 16 8.25 -13.52 -13.74
N SER A 17 9.46 -13.08 -14.11
CA SER A 17 10.60 -13.95 -14.40
C SER A 17 11.24 -14.54 -13.14
N CYS A 18 11.01 -13.93 -11.98
CA CYS A 18 11.48 -14.45 -10.71
C CYS A 18 10.61 -15.64 -10.27
N GLU A 19 11.22 -16.83 -10.20
CA GLU A 19 10.53 -18.04 -9.78
C GLU A 19 10.00 -17.95 -8.34
N ASN A 20 8.85 -18.57 -8.08
CA ASN A 20 8.22 -18.73 -6.77
C ASN A 20 7.81 -17.46 -6.00
N LEU A 21 7.84 -16.27 -6.62
CA LEU A 21 7.35 -15.04 -5.96
C LEU A 21 5.83 -14.83 -6.07
N GLU A 22 5.16 -15.50 -7.01
CA GLU A 22 3.71 -15.43 -7.21
C GLU A 22 2.89 -15.59 -5.92
N PRO A 23 3.06 -16.66 -5.11
CA PRO A 23 2.25 -16.84 -3.89
C PRO A 23 2.50 -15.74 -2.87
N PHE A 24 3.75 -15.25 -2.76
CA PHE A 24 4.10 -14.16 -1.86
C PHE A 24 3.39 -12.86 -2.25
N PHE A 25 3.49 -12.46 -3.53
CA PHE A 25 2.83 -11.23 -4.00
C PHE A 25 1.30 -11.34 -3.92
N THR A 26 0.74 -12.49 -4.24
CA THR A 26 -0.71 -12.74 -4.13
C THR A 26 -1.16 -12.60 -2.68
N ALA A 27 -0.45 -13.21 -1.73
CA ALA A 27 -0.74 -13.07 -0.30
C ALA A 27 -0.61 -11.61 0.17
N ALA A 28 0.48 -10.93 -0.21
CA ALA A 28 0.69 -9.53 0.14
C ALA A 28 -0.44 -8.63 -0.39
N SER A 29 -0.91 -8.87 -1.61
CA SER A 29 -2.02 -8.12 -2.20
C SER A 29 -3.37 -8.44 -1.53
N HIS A 30 -3.60 -9.67 -1.08
CA HIS A 30 -4.79 -9.99 -0.26
C HIS A 30 -4.77 -9.28 1.10
N ILE A 31 -3.60 -9.19 1.73
CA ILE A 31 -3.43 -8.46 3.00
C ILE A 31 -3.65 -6.96 2.78
N GLY A 32 -3.14 -6.42 1.67
CA GLY A 32 -3.33 -5.02 1.28
C GLY A 32 -4.69 -4.69 0.68
N ASN A 33 -5.65 -5.62 0.71
CA ASN A 33 -7.01 -5.35 0.26
C ASN A 33 -7.70 -4.38 1.22
N PRO A 34 -8.42 -3.35 0.73
CA PRO A 34 -9.17 -2.43 1.57
C PRO A 34 -10.07 -3.12 2.58
N ASN A 35 -10.73 -4.22 2.19
CA ASN A 35 -11.56 -5.01 3.11
C ASN A 35 -10.75 -5.56 4.29
N THR A 36 -9.55 -6.07 4.02
CA THR A 36 -8.64 -6.58 5.05
C THR A 36 -8.15 -5.45 5.94
N ALA A 37 -7.87 -4.27 5.37
CA ALA A 37 -7.51 -3.09 6.14
C ALA A 37 -8.64 -2.70 7.11
N TYR A 38 -9.88 -2.56 6.64
CA TYR A 38 -11.02 -2.23 7.50
C TYR A 38 -11.32 -3.30 8.56
N LEU A 39 -11.19 -4.58 8.22
CA LEU A 39 -11.52 -5.67 9.15
C LEU A 39 -10.43 -5.96 10.18
N LEU A 40 -9.16 -5.75 9.85
CA LEU A 40 -8.04 -6.05 10.75
C LEU A 40 -7.48 -4.81 11.42
N THR A 41 -7.16 -3.76 10.66
CA THR A 41 -6.43 -2.60 11.20
C THR A 41 -7.30 -1.71 12.09
N PHE A 42 -8.58 -1.54 11.75
CA PHE A 42 -9.47 -0.71 12.59
C PHE A 42 -9.75 -1.33 13.96
N PRO A 43 -10.22 -2.59 14.09
CA PRO A 43 -10.51 -3.15 15.41
C PRO A 43 -9.25 -3.25 16.28
N THR A 44 -8.10 -3.58 15.69
CA THR A 44 -6.83 -3.64 16.42
C THR A 44 -6.39 -2.25 16.89
N ALA A 45 -6.46 -1.23 16.03
CA ALA A 45 -6.16 0.15 16.40
C ALA A 45 -7.10 0.68 17.49
N TYR A 46 -8.40 0.40 17.37
CA TYR A 46 -9.42 0.82 18.33
C TYR A 46 -9.24 0.14 19.71
N TYR A 47 -8.86 -1.13 19.72
CA TYR A 47 -8.55 -1.87 20.94
C TYR A 47 -7.33 -1.29 21.67
N ILE A 48 -6.32 -0.81 20.93
CA ILE A 48 -5.12 -0.16 21.52
C ILE A 48 -5.49 1.21 22.11
N ASP A 49 -6.19 2.02 21.34
CA ASP A 49 -6.66 3.34 21.74
C ASP A 49 -7.87 3.77 20.89
N PRO A 50 -9.02 4.15 21.50
CA PRO A 50 -10.21 4.52 20.74
C PRO A 50 -9.99 5.69 19.78
N THR A 51 -9.14 6.66 20.14
CA THR A 51 -8.79 7.80 19.28
C THR A 51 -7.97 7.33 18.09
N LEU A 52 -7.01 6.43 18.30
CA LEU A 52 -6.22 5.84 17.23
C LEU A 52 -7.11 5.07 16.24
N GLY A 53 -8.07 4.28 16.73
CA GLY A 53 -9.03 3.58 15.89
C GLY A 53 -9.85 4.53 15.00
N ILE A 54 -10.40 5.60 15.58
CA ILE A 54 -11.17 6.61 14.84
C ILE A 54 -10.31 7.29 13.78
N VAL A 55 -9.10 7.74 14.15
CA VAL A 55 -8.16 8.38 13.21
C VAL A 55 -7.80 7.42 12.07
N THR A 56 -7.56 6.15 12.38
CA THR A 56 -7.24 5.13 11.38
C THR A 56 -8.35 4.98 10.35
N VAL A 57 -9.61 4.86 10.79
CA VAL A 57 -10.76 4.78 9.87
C VAL A 57 -10.92 6.04 9.04
N LEU A 58 -10.80 7.22 9.65
CA LEU A 58 -10.91 8.49 8.92
C LEU A 58 -9.85 8.61 7.84
N CYS A 59 -8.60 8.24 8.15
CA CYS A 59 -7.51 8.20 7.18
C CYS A 59 -7.81 7.21 6.04
N THR A 60 -8.27 6.00 6.35
CA THR A 60 -8.57 4.99 5.33
C THR A 60 -9.73 5.41 4.43
N VAL A 61 -10.85 5.88 4.98
CA VAL A 61 -12.02 6.34 4.21
C VAL A 61 -11.66 7.54 3.32
N SER A 62 -10.88 8.50 3.85
CA SER A 62 -10.42 9.64 3.06
C SER A 62 -9.51 9.19 1.91
N SER A 63 -8.65 8.20 2.17
CA SER A 63 -7.75 7.61 1.17
C SER A 63 -8.52 6.91 0.06
N ASP A 64 -9.50 6.09 0.39
CA ASP A 64 -10.36 5.41 -0.60
C ASP A 64 -11.12 6.42 -1.47
N TRP A 65 -11.71 7.44 -0.85
CA TRP A 65 -12.44 8.47 -1.59
C TRP A 65 -11.53 9.26 -2.55
N LEU A 66 -10.34 9.65 -2.08
CA LEU A 66 -9.34 10.33 -2.92
C LEU A 66 -8.81 9.41 -4.03
N ASN A 67 -8.65 8.11 -3.74
CA ASN A 67 -8.21 7.14 -4.73
C ASN A 67 -9.18 7.07 -5.91
N GLU A 68 -10.48 6.96 -5.61
CA GLU A 68 -11.52 6.99 -6.63
C GLU A 68 -11.53 8.34 -7.35
N LEU A 69 -11.49 9.48 -6.65
CA LEU A 69 -11.42 10.78 -7.32
C LEU A 69 -10.24 10.88 -8.32
N PHE A 70 -9.04 10.44 -7.92
CA PHE A 70 -7.87 10.49 -8.80
C PHE A 70 -7.95 9.51 -9.96
N LYS A 71 -8.52 8.32 -9.75
CA LYS A 71 -8.80 7.35 -10.80
C LYS A 71 -9.67 7.96 -11.91
N TRP A 72 -10.69 8.72 -11.52
CA TRP A 72 -11.57 9.42 -12.45
C TRP A 72 -10.89 10.58 -13.17
N ILE A 73 -9.89 11.24 -12.57
CA ILE A 73 -9.17 12.34 -13.23
C ILE A 73 -8.11 11.82 -14.20
N LEU A 74 -7.38 10.77 -13.80
CA LEU A 74 -6.17 10.33 -14.50
C LEU A 74 -6.43 9.31 -15.60
N TYR A 75 -7.57 8.60 -15.58
CA TYR A 75 -7.97 7.61 -16.59
C TYR A 75 -6.82 6.64 -17.01
N GLY A 76 -6.02 6.20 -16.05
CA GLY A 76 -4.85 5.37 -16.34
C GLY A 76 -5.24 3.98 -16.87
N HIS A 77 -4.77 3.62 -18.07
CA HIS A 77 -4.94 2.28 -18.61
C HIS A 77 -4.17 1.23 -17.78
N ARG A 78 -4.79 0.08 -17.53
CA ARG A 78 -4.09 -1.06 -16.91
C ARG A 78 -3.06 -1.65 -17.87
N PRO A 79 -1.96 -2.22 -17.35
CA PRO A 79 -0.91 -2.80 -18.17
C PRO A 79 -1.41 -3.84 -19.17
N TYR A 80 -2.35 -4.71 -18.77
CA TYR A 80 -2.89 -5.74 -19.66
C TYR A 80 -3.75 -5.16 -20.79
N TRP A 81 -4.58 -4.15 -20.52
CA TRP A 81 -5.34 -3.45 -21.56
C TRP A 81 -4.44 -2.80 -22.58
N TRP A 82 -3.39 -2.13 -22.12
CA TRP A 82 -2.44 -1.45 -23.00
C TRP A 82 -1.66 -2.46 -23.88
N VAL A 83 -1.22 -3.59 -23.30
CA VAL A 83 -0.55 -4.66 -24.04
C VAL A 83 -1.46 -5.27 -25.10
N THR A 84 -2.70 -5.65 -24.75
CA THR A 84 -3.66 -6.24 -25.71
C THR A 84 -3.98 -5.28 -26.84
N MET A 85 -4.15 -3.99 -26.53
CA MET A 85 -4.42 -2.96 -27.54
C MET A 85 -3.24 -2.82 -28.52
N ASN A 86 -2.00 -2.78 -28.03
CA ASN A 86 -0.83 -2.59 -28.89
C ASN A 86 -0.38 -3.87 -29.62
N GLN A 87 -0.67 -5.06 -29.08
CA GLN A 87 -0.52 -6.32 -29.80
C GLN A 87 -1.48 -6.39 -31.00
N SER A 88 -2.72 -5.93 -30.84
CA SER A 88 -3.70 -5.90 -31.95
C SER A 88 -3.30 -4.96 -33.10
N LEU A 89 -2.40 -4.01 -32.83
CA LEU A 89 -1.84 -3.07 -33.80
C LEU A 89 -0.53 -3.55 -34.43
N GLY A 90 -0.01 -4.73 -34.05
CA GLY A 90 1.22 -5.31 -34.61
C GLY A 90 2.52 -4.62 -34.18
N GLU A 91 2.50 -3.77 -33.15
CA GLU A 91 3.67 -3.00 -32.74
C GLU A 91 4.58 -3.74 -31.74
N PHE A 92 4.07 -4.72 -30.99
CA PHE A 92 4.80 -5.40 -29.91
C PHE A 92 4.43 -6.88 -29.75
N ASP A 93 4.89 -7.74 -30.66
CA ASP A 93 4.63 -9.19 -30.61
C ASP A 93 5.27 -9.93 -29.41
N VAL A 94 6.22 -9.30 -28.69
CA VAL A 94 7.03 -9.98 -27.65
C VAL A 94 6.58 -9.66 -26.20
N LEU A 95 5.71 -8.67 -26.00
CA LEU A 95 5.31 -8.24 -24.65
C LEU A 95 4.14 -9.08 -24.11
N SER A 96 4.36 -10.34 -23.75
CA SER A 96 3.35 -11.13 -23.02
C SER A 96 3.51 -10.97 -21.51
N ILE A 97 2.42 -10.68 -20.80
CA ILE A 97 2.35 -10.68 -19.33
C ILE A 97 1.27 -11.66 -18.85
N LYS A 98 1.52 -12.34 -17.73
CA LYS A 98 0.52 -13.23 -17.11
C LYS A 98 -0.50 -12.41 -16.31
N GLN A 99 -1.77 -12.80 -16.38
CA GLN A 99 -2.85 -12.23 -15.57
C GLN A 99 -3.27 -13.21 -14.48
N TYR A 100 -3.43 -12.72 -13.25
CA TYR A 100 -3.89 -13.48 -12.10
C TYR A 100 -5.31 -13.04 -11.70
N PRO A 101 -6.13 -13.88 -11.04
CA PRO A 101 -7.49 -13.52 -10.64
C PRO A 101 -7.59 -12.21 -9.86
N LEU A 102 -6.61 -11.93 -8.99
CA LEU A 102 -6.55 -10.70 -8.20
C LEU A 102 -6.24 -9.45 -9.04
N THR A 103 -5.62 -9.63 -10.21
CA THR A 103 -5.27 -8.53 -11.13
C THR A 103 -6.37 -8.21 -12.14
N CYS A 104 -7.46 -9.00 -12.15
CA CYS A 104 -8.62 -8.85 -13.02
C CYS A 104 -9.62 -7.78 -12.52
N GLU A 105 -9.12 -6.61 -12.15
CA GLU A 105 -9.99 -5.51 -11.72
C GLU A 105 -10.50 -4.70 -12.93
N THR A 106 -11.75 -4.26 -12.86
CA THR A 106 -12.46 -3.57 -13.95
C THR A 106 -12.26 -2.05 -13.98
N GLY A 107 -11.66 -1.47 -12.95
CA GLY A 107 -11.46 -0.02 -12.82
C GLY A 107 -10.12 0.50 -13.38
N PRO A 108 -9.94 1.82 -13.52
CA PRO A 108 -8.67 2.42 -13.94
C PRO A 108 -7.51 2.08 -12.99
N CYS A 109 -6.29 2.15 -13.51
CA CYS A 109 -5.08 1.62 -12.85
C CYS A 109 -4.46 2.59 -11.83
N SER A 110 -4.56 3.89 -12.08
CA SER A 110 -3.74 4.89 -11.40
C SER A 110 -4.60 5.89 -10.64
N PRO A 111 -4.37 6.11 -9.33
CA PRO A 111 -3.41 5.43 -8.44
C PRO A 111 -3.93 4.08 -7.87
N SER A 112 -3.01 3.25 -7.35
CA SER A 112 -3.35 1.94 -6.76
C SER A 112 -4.11 2.08 -5.44
N GLY A 113 -5.36 1.61 -5.39
CA GLY A 113 -6.20 1.64 -4.19
C GLY A 113 -5.66 0.78 -3.06
N HIS A 114 -5.27 -0.47 -3.36
CA HIS A 114 -4.66 -1.39 -2.39
C HIS A 114 -3.46 -0.75 -1.66
N CYS A 115 -2.57 -0.11 -2.41
CA CYS A 115 -1.41 0.57 -1.81
C CYS A 115 -1.81 1.78 -0.98
N MET A 116 -2.68 2.64 -1.51
CA MET A 116 -3.08 3.90 -0.87
C MET A 116 -3.81 3.66 0.46
N VAL A 117 -4.70 2.67 0.48
CA VAL A 117 -5.44 2.24 1.68
C VAL A 117 -4.52 1.60 2.71
N THR A 118 -3.65 0.67 2.27
CA THR A 118 -2.70 0.01 3.18
C THR A 118 -1.84 1.04 3.90
N VAL A 119 -1.26 2.00 3.17
CA VAL A 119 -0.44 3.06 3.77
C VAL A 119 -1.27 3.95 4.69
N ALA A 120 -2.47 4.36 4.26
CA ALA A 120 -3.33 5.23 5.07
C ALA A 120 -3.79 4.58 6.38
N SER A 121 -4.00 3.26 6.38
CA SER A 121 -4.36 2.50 7.58
C SER A 121 -3.18 2.31 8.54
N LEU A 122 -1.97 2.09 8.02
CA LEU A 122 -0.79 1.82 8.83
C LEU A 122 -0.13 3.09 9.38
N ALA A 123 -0.19 4.21 8.66
CA ALA A 123 0.51 5.44 9.04
C ALA A 123 0.13 5.98 10.44
N PRO A 124 -1.16 6.04 10.84
CA PRO A 124 -1.54 6.45 12.19
C PRO A 124 -0.98 5.52 13.27
N ILE A 125 -1.01 4.21 13.01
CA ILE A 125 -0.51 3.17 13.92
C ILE A 125 1.01 3.31 14.09
N THR A 126 1.75 3.42 12.99
CA THR A 126 3.21 3.62 13.02
C THR A 126 3.58 4.90 13.76
N ASN A 127 2.88 6.01 13.50
CA ASN A 127 3.13 7.28 14.18
C ASN A 127 2.82 7.20 15.69
N TYR A 128 1.76 6.49 16.07
CA TYR A 128 1.43 6.24 17.48
C TYR A 128 2.56 5.51 18.21
N PHE A 129 3.04 4.40 17.65
CA PHE A 129 4.14 3.64 18.25
C PHE A 129 5.45 4.43 18.26
N TYR A 130 5.77 5.14 17.19
CA TYR A 130 6.95 6.00 17.11
C TYR A 130 6.95 7.05 18.23
N ARG A 131 5.82 7.74 18.45
CA ARG A 131 5.67 8.72 19.52
C ARG A 131 5.78 8.10 20.91
N LYS A 132 5.19 6.91 21.11
CA LYS A 132 5.25 6.20 22.40
C LYS A 132 6.66 5.74 22.75
N LEU A 133 7.37 5.15 21.78
CA LEU A 133 8.77 4.75 21.93
C LEU A 133 9.68 5.94 22.25
N ASN A 134 9.53 7.05 21.52
CA ASN A 134 10.30 8.28 21.79
C ASN A 134 10.00 8.84 23.19
N ARG A 135 8.75 8.81 23.64
CA ARG A 135 8.38 9.26 24.98
C ARG A 135 9.01 8.37 26.07
N CYS A 136 9.00 7.05 25.88
CA CYS A 136 9.65 6.10 26.80
C CYS A 136 11.17 6.30 26.82
N TYR A 137 11.79 6.50 25.67
CA TYR A 137 13.23 6.75 25.55
C TYR A 137 13.65 8.04 26.26
N ILE A 138 12.93 9.15 26.05
CA ILE A 138 13.16 10.42 26.74
C ILE A 138 12.96 10.24 28.25
N TRP A 139 11.90 9.55 28.68
CA TRP A 139 11.64 9.27 30.09
C TRP A 139 12.75 8.44 30.73
N PHE A 140 13.28 7.44 30.02
CA PHE A 140 14.41 6.62 30.48
C PHE A 140 15.67 7.46 30.66
N ILE A 141 16.03 8.31 29.69
CA ILE A 141 17.20 9.22 29.81
C ILE A 141 17.05 10.17 31.00
N ILE A 142 15.87 10.75 31.17
CA ILE A 142 15.61 11.67 32.29
C ILE A 142 15.80 10.94 33.62
N ASN A 143 15.15 9.80 33.83
CA ASN A 143 15.26 9.05 35.09
C ASN A 143 16.65 8.47 35.32
N PHE A 144 17.35 8.04 34.28
CA PHE A 144 18.73 7.56 34.37
C PHE A 144 19.67 8.69 34.83
N ASN A 145 19.53 9.89 34.27
CA ASN A 145 20.32 11.05 34.70
C ASN A 145 19.99 11.49 36.13
N TYR A 146 18.71 11.49 36.52
CA TYR A 146 18.29 11.78 37.90
C TYR A 146 18.84 10.75 38.90
N PHE A 147 18.83 9.46 38.55
CA PHE A 147 19.37 8.40 39.41
C PHE A 147 20.86 8.60 39.68
N PHE A 148 21.65 8.95 38.66
CA PHE A 148 23.09 9.21 38.82
C PHE A 148 23.42 10.50 39.59
N GLN A 149 22.50 11.46 39.61
CA GLN A 149 22.70 12.73 40.33
C GLN A 149 22.51 12.59 41.84
N PHE A 150 21.78 11.56 42.31
CA PHE A 150 21.57 11.24 43.73
C PHE A 150 22.58 10.24 44.31
N THR A 151 23.40 9.61 43.48
CA THR A 151 24.44 8.64 43.91
C THR A 151 25.84 9.24 44.07
N LYS A 152 25.96 10.57 44.12
CA LYS A 152 27.19 11.31 44.46
C LYS A 152 26.95 12.14 45.71
#